data_AF-A0A348Z6A5-F1
#
_entry.id   AF-A0A348Z6A5-F1
#
_cell.length_a   1.000
_cell.length_b   1.000
_cell.length_c   1.000
_cell.angle_alpha   90.00
_cell.angle_beta   90.00
_cell.angle_gamma   90.00
#
_symmetry.space_group_name_H-M   'P 1'
#
loop_
_entity.id
_entity.type
_entity.pdbx_description
1 polymer ?
#
loop_
_entity_poly.entity_id
_entity_poly.type
_entity_poly.pdbx_seq_one_letter_code
_entity_poly.pdbx_strand_id
1 'polypeptide(L)' 'MNSEQKEKIIEDIFFTEEETNMLLEGKSIDSFSADFKSKVYMLGIDQWYEAIPRNLKVLFDNM' A
#
# COMPACT_ATOMS: atom_id res chain seq x y z
N MET A 1 -17.86 1.77 17.09
CA MET A 1 -16.85 0.95 16.41
C MET A 1 -17.55 -0.35 16.01
N ASN A 2 -17.74 -0.61 14.70
CA ASN A 2 -18.53 -1.74 14.22
C ASN A 2 -17.76 -3.05 14.44
N SER A 3 -18.16 -3.80 15.47
CA SER A 3 -17.57 -5.08 15.86
C SER A 3 -17.55 -6.12 14.73
N GLU A 4 -18.46 -6.00 13.76
CA GLU A 4 -18.62 -6.91 12.61
C GLU A 4 -17.47 -6.89 11.59
N GLN A 5 -16.62 -5.86 11.58
CA GLN A 5 -15.47 -5.80 10.65
C GLN A 5 -14.22 -6.53 11.17
N LYS A 6 -14.18 -6.90 12.45
CA LYS A 6 -13.01 -7.59 13.04
C LYS A 6 -12.81 -9.01 12.52
N GLU A 7 -13.86 -9.67 12.03
CA GLU A 7 -13.78 -11.04 11.51
C GLU A 7 -13.50 -11.11 10.00
N LYS A 8 -13.40 -9.96 9.32
CA LYS A 8 -13.00 -9.85 7.92
C LYS A 8 -11.56 -9.35 7.78
N ILE A 9 -10.67 -9.81 8.65
CA ILE A 9 -9.23 -9.61 8.45
C ILE A 9 -8.83 -10.62 7.37
N ILE A 10 -8.83 -10.14 6.13
CA ILE A 10 -8.17 -10.82 5.02
C ILE A 10 -6.67 -10.70 5.35
N GLU A 11 -5.98 -11.84 5.43
CA GLU A 11 -4.58 -12.06 5.82
C GLU A 11 -3.64 -10.84 5.84
N ASP A 12 -2.70 -10.82 6.80
CA ASP A 12 -1.69 -9.77 6.90
C ASP A 12 -0.91 -9.61 5.58
N ILE A 13 -1.03 -8.45 4.95
CA ILE A 13 -0.30 -8.11 3.73
C ILE A 13 1.01 -7.42 4.11
N PHE A 14 2.13 -8.07 3.80
CA PHE A 14 3.46 -7.52 4.02
C PHE A 14 4.05 -6.96 2.73
N PHE A 15 4.57 -5.73 2.84
CA PHE A 15 5.43 -5.14 1.84
C PHE A 15 6.89 -5.30 2.26
N THR A 16 7.74 -5.64 1.31
CA THR A 16 9.19 -5.57 1.54
C THR A 16 9.64 -4.12 1.64
N GLU A 17 10.85 -3.90 2.15
CA GLU A 17 11.44 -2.56 2.18
C GLU A 17 11.55 -1.96 0.78
N GLU A 18 11.88 -2.78 -0.23
CA GLU A 18 11.97 -2.34 -1.62
C GLU A 18 10.60 -1.95 -2.19
N GLU A 19 9.56 -2.77 -1.97
CA GLU A 19 8.18 -2.45 -2.37
C GLU A 19 7.70 -1.16 -1.68
N THR A 20 8.02 -1.00 -0.39
CA THR A 20 7.68 0.19 0.38
C THR A 20 8.34 1.44 -0.20
N ASN A 21 9.63 1.37 -0.51
CA ASN A 21 10.36 2.47 -1.15
C ASN A 21 9.77 2.81 -2.52
N MET A 22 9.37 1.81 -3.31
CA MET A 22 8.69 2.06 -4.59
C MET A 22 7.35 2.78 -4.44
N LEU A 23 6.57 2.47 -3.40
CA LEU A 23 5.32 3.20 -3.07
C LEU A 23 5.62 4.64 -2.64
N LEU A 24 6.63 4.85 -1.79
CA LEU A 24 7.00 6.17 -1.28
C LEU A 24 7.59 7.08 -2.38
N GLU A 25 8.30 6.50 -3.33
CA GLU A 25 8.83 7.20 -4.50
C GLU A 25 7.75 7.48 -5.57
N GLY A 26 6.57 6.85 -5.45
CA GLY A 26 5.48 6.98 -6.42
C GLY A 26 5.81 6.40 -7.78
N LYS A 27 6.60 5.32 -7.84
CA LYS A 27 6.90 4.64 -9.12
C LYS A 27 5.61 4.12 -9.77
N SER A 28 5.52 4.15 -11.09
CA SER A 28 4.33 3.62 -11.78
C SER A 28 4.07 2.16 -11.39
N ILE A 29 2.80 1.83 -11.12
CA ILE A 29 2.35 0.46 -10.84
C ILE A 29 2.79 -0.49 -11.96
N ASP A 30 2.91 -0.02 -13.21
CA ASP A 30 3.34 -0.84 -14.34
C ASP A 30 4.72 -1.49 -14.12
N SER A 31 5.60 -0.82 -13.36
CA SER A 31 6.94 -1.31 -13.02
C SER A 31 6.96 -2.41 -11.95
N PHE A 32 5.81 -2.70 -11.33
CA PHE A 32 5.72 -3.64 -10.22
C PHE A 32 5.66 -5.08 -10.70
N SER A 33 6.19 -5.99 -9.87
CA SER A 33 6.02 -7.43 -10.05
C SER A 33 4.53 -7.79 -9.98
N ALA A 34 4.14 -8.92 -10.57
CA ALA A 34 2.75 -9.37 -10.55
C ALA A 34 2.22 -9.54 -9.12
N ASP A 35 3.06 -10.02 -8.20
CA ASP A 35 2.71 -10.23 -6.80
C ASP A 35 2.47 -8.89 -6.08
N PHE A 36 3.35 -7.92 -6.30
CA PHE A 36 3.22 -6.58 -5.73
C PHE A 36 1.97 -5.86 -6.28
N LYS A 37 1.69 -5.99 -7.58
CA LYS A 37 0.44 -5.50 -8.18
C LYS A 37 -0.79 -6.08 -7.49
N SER A 38 -0.81 -7.38 -7.23
CA SER A 38 -1.92 -8.03 -6.51
C SER A 38 -2.12 -7.43 -5.12
N LYS A 39 -1.06 -7.19 -4.34
CA LYS A 39 -1.15 -6.54 -3.02
C LYS A 39 -1.74 -5.12 -3.12
N VAL A 40 -1.26 -4.35 -4.09
CA VAL A 40 -1.71 -2.97 -4.35
C VAL A 40 -3.21 -2.94 -4.71
N TYR A 41 -3.65 -3.81 -5.62
CA TYR A 41 -5.08 -3.90 -6.00
C TYR A 41 -5.95 -4.42 -4.87
N MET A 42 -5.48 -5.42 -4.11
CA MET A 42 -6.22 -6.00 -2.99
C MET A 42 -6.47 -4.98 -1.88
N LEU A 43 -5.53 -4.07 -1.66
CA LEU A 43 -5.65 -2.96 -0.71
C LEU A 43 -6.33 -1.72 -1.31
N GLY A 44 -6.68 -1.73 -2.60
CA GLY A 44 -7.25 -0.59 -3.32
C GLY A 44 -6.30 0.62 -3.41
N ILE A 45 -5.00 0.41 -3.22
CA ILE A 45 -3.97 1.45 -3.24
C ILE A 45 -3.87 2.09 -4.64
N ASP A 46 -4.18 1.33 -5.69
CA ASP A 46 -4.22 1.78 -7.08
C ASP A 46 -5.14 2.99 -7.30
N GLN A 47 -6.28 3.04 -6.61
CA GLN A 47 -7.24 4.14 -6.71
C GLN A 47 -6.75 5.44 -6.07
N TRP A 48 -5.80 5.32 -5.14
CA TRP A 48 -5.26 6.43 -4.36
C TRP A 48 -3.79 6.70 -4.67
N TYR A 49 -3.27 6.11 -5.75
CA TYR A 49 -1.84 6.10 -6.04
C TYR A 49 -1.23 7.50 -6.24
N GLU A 50 -2.03 8.49 -6.65
CA GLU A 50 -1.58 9.89 -6.77
C GLU A 50 -1.48 10.63 -5.42
N ALA A 51 -2.15 10.11 -4.38
CA ALA A 51 -2.25 10.70 -3.05
C ALA A 51 -1.37 9.98 -2.02
N ILE A 52 -1.20 8.66 -2.16
CA ILE A 52 -0.50 7.80 -1.21
C ILE A 52 0.99 8.14 -1.05
N PRO A 53 1.81 8.31 -2.11
CA PRO A 53 3.25 8.57 -1.97
C PRO A 53 3.54 9.85 -1.18
N ARG A 54 2.77 10.92 -1.45
CA ARG A 54 2.91 12.20 -0.74
C ARG A 54 2.51 12.11 0.73
N ASN A 55 1.43 11.39 1.03
CA ASN A 55 0.91 11.31 2.38
C ASN A 55 1.68 10.31 3.26
N LEU A 56 2.06 9.14 2.71
CA LEU A 56 2.87 8.17 3.44
C LEU A 56 4.27 8.71 3.73
N LYS A 57 4.92 9.38 2.76
CA LYS A 57 6.25 9.94 2.98
C LYS A 57 6.28 10.92 4.15
N VAL A 58 5.26 11.79 4.26
CA VAL A 58 5.11 12.72 5.40
C VAL A 58 4.86 11.99 6.74
N LEU A 59 4.17 10.85 6.73
CA LEU A 59 3.94 10.05 7.94
C LEU A 59 5.21 9.31 8.39
N PHE A 60 6.04 8.85 7.45
CA PHE A 60 7.29 8.14 7.75
C PHE A 60 8.47 9.08 8.04
N ASP A 61 8.55 10.25 7.41
CA ASP A 61 9.60 11.25 7.69
C ASP A 61 9.46 11.89 9.09
N ASN A 62 8.30 11.74 9.75
CA ASN A 62 8.01 12.29 11.08
C ASN A 62 8.05 11.23 12.22
N MET A 63 8.50 10.01 11.94
CA MET A 63 8.80 8.97 12.95
C MET A 63 10.29 8.90 13.24
#